data_AF-A0A1I3MVM1-F1
#
_entry.id   AF-A0A1I3MVM1-F1
#
_cell.length_a   1.000
_cell.length_b   1.000
_cell.length_c   1.000
_cell.angle_alpha   90.00
_cell.angle_beta   90.00
_cell.angle_gamma   90.00
#
_symmetry.space_group_name_H-M   'P 1'
#
loop_
_entity.id
_entity.type
_entity.pdbx_description
1 polymer ?
#
loop_
_entity_poly.entity_id
_entity_poly.type
_entity_poly.pdbx_seq_one_letter_code
_entity_poly.pdbx_strand_id
1 'polypeptide(L)'
;MTRGPHSAGVYWRRRLVLLSVATILVVGLARLLGGSSDGSSSDAGVVEQAAAAPTSAATSQSPSPTGKGKGNRPSATPTTEAPPPLAVPDGPCVESDVVITPSAVDAVAGRDVVILLALTTIVDPACTWRVSSGSLSVKLTSGDDDIWSSQQCPSVVPVKDVIVRSAEPTTVALVWNAKRSDEDCSRLTEWAEIGDYHVIAAALGGEPTDVQFTLEAPVADVITETATPTQQASPSGSGSPSGQGSGSGSVGGSGAGGSGGQGSQPSGAVEPNGR
;
A
#
# COMPACT_ATOMS: atom_id res chain seq x y z
N MET A 1 -16.86 7.59 -34.67
CA MET A 1 -15.48 8.10 -34.67
C MET A 1 -14.54 6.91 -34.76
N THR A 2 -13.51 7.07 -35.58
CA THR A 2 -12.71 6.03 -36.26
C THR A 2 -11.80 5.24 -35.33
N ARG A 3 -11.75 3.91 -35.50
CA ARG A 3 -10.79 3.00 -34.85
C ARG A 3 -9.36 3.42 -35.21
N GLY A 4 -8.58 3.86 -34.23
CA GLY A 4 -7.14 4.03 -34.36
C GLY A 4 -6.46 2.67 -34.53
N PRO A 5 -5.41 2.56 -35.35
CA PRO A 5 -4.74 1.29 -35.60
C PRO A 5 -4.01 0.83 -34.33
N HIS A 6 -4.37 -0.36 -33.82
CA HIS A 6 -3.57 -1.11 -32.86
C HIS A 6 -2.11 -1.10 -33.33
N SER A 7 -1.16 -0.86 -32.42
CA SER A 7 0.26 -0.76 -32.73
C SER A 7 0.69 -1.95 -33.61
N ALA A 8 0.81 -1.69 -34.91
CA ALA A 8 0.97 -2.72 -35.93
C ALA A 8 2.21 -3.59 -35.63
N GLY A 9 3.19 -3.02 -34.93
CA GLY A 9 4.42 -3.67 -34.50
C GLY A 9 4.23 -4.79 -33.47
N VAL A 10 3.30 -4.73 -32.52
CA VAL A 10 3.18 -5.79 -31.49
C VAL A 10 2.47 -7.02 -32.06
N TYR A 11 1.42 -6.79 -32.87
CA TYR A 11 0.75 -7.86 -33.61
C TYR A 11 1.70 -8.55 -34.60
N TRP A 12 2.50 -7.78 -35.34
CA TRP A 12 3.50 -8.35 -36.26
C TRP A 12 4.61 -9.10 -35.54
N ARG A 13 5.09 -8.61 -34.39
CA ARG A 13 6.10 -9.31 -33.59
C ARG A 13 5.57 -10.64 -33.05
N ARG A 14 4.36 -10.68 -32.47
CA ARG A 14 3.74 -11.94 -32.03
C ARG A 14 3.51 -12.90 -33.19
N ARG A 15 3.10 -12.40 -34.37
CA ARG A 15 2.89 -13.22 -35.56
C ARG A 15 4.20 -13.76 -36.15
N LEU A 16 5.28 -12.98 -36.15
CA LEU A 16 6.61 -13.45 -36.56
C LEU A 16 7.17 -14.50 -35.60
N VAL A 17 6.99 -14.33 -34.30
CA VAL A 17 7.41 -15.31 -33.28
C VAL A 17 6.62 -16.62 -33.45
N LEU A 18 5.31 -16.55 -33.69
CA LEU A 18 4.51 -17.76 -33.94
C LEU A 18 4.93 -18.46 -35.24
N LEU A 19 5.21 -17.70 -36.31
CA LEU A 19 5.70 -18.25 -37.57
C LEU A 19 7.10 -18.87 -37.43
N SER A 20 8.01 -18.25 -36.67
CA SER A 20 9.35 -18.81 -36.45
C SER A 20 9.31 -20.11 -35.65
N VAL A 21 8.53 -20.16 -34.56
CA VAL A 21 8.36 -21.38 -33.76
C VAL A 21 7.72 -22.50 -34.58
N ALA A 22 6.66 -22.19 -35.35
CA ALA A 22 6.03 -23.16 -36.24
C ALA A 22 7.01 -23.68 -37.30
N THR A 23 7.84 -22.81 -37.88
CA THR A 23 8.85 -23.21 -38.87
C THR A 23 9.93 -24.10 -38.24
N ILE A 24 10.40 -23.78 -37.04
CA ILE A 24 11.38 -24.59 -36.30
C ILE A 24 10.80 -25.97 -36.00
N LEU A 25 9.53 -26.06 -35.57
CA LEU A 25 8.87 -27.33 -35.33
C LEU A 25 8.74 -28.16 -36.62
N VAL A 26 8.30 -27.55 -37.72
CA VAL A 26 8.16 -28.25 -39.00
C VAL A 26 9.52 -28.75 -39.50
N VAL A 27 10.58 -27.93 -39.42
CA VAL A 27 11.93 -28.33 -39.81
C VAL A 27 12.48 -29.41 -38.87
N GLY A 28 12.26 -29.30 -37.56
CA GLY A 28 12.68 -30.29 -36.57
C GLY A 28 12.02 -31.65 -36.80
N LEU A 29 10.69 -31.68 -37.01
CA LEU A 29 9.97 -32.90 -37.34
C LEU A 29 10.39 -33.46 -38.71
N ALA A 30 10.66 -32.60 -39.71
CA ALA A 30 11.15 -33.05 -41.01
C ALA A 30 12.56 -33.67 -40.91
N ARG A 31 13.44 -33.17 -40.04
CA ARG A 31 14.75 -33.78 -39.77
C ARG A 31 14.63 -35.11 -39.01
N LEU A 32 13.68 -35.23 -38.10
CA LEU A 32 13.42 -36.46 -37.34
C LEU A 32 12.75 -37.56 -38.18
N LEU A 33 11.92 -37.18 -39.16
CA LEU A 33 11.18 -38.13 -40.00
C LEU A 33 11.81 -38.38 -41.39
N GLY A 34 12.70 -37.49 -41.85
CA GLY A 34 13.10 -37.42 -43.26
C GLY A 34 14.56 -37.71 -43.59
N GLY A 35 15.45 -38.05 -42.64
CA GLY A 35 16.84 -38.27 -43.05
C GLY A 35 17.83 -38.65 -41.97
N SER A 36 17.96 -39.96 -41.77
CA SER A 36 19.28 -40.57 -41.61
C SER A 36 20.03 -40.41 -42.95
N SER A 37 21.11 -39.63 -42.95
CA SER A 37 22.30 -39.85 -43.80
C SER A 37 23.45 -39.01 -43.27
N ASP A 38 24.48 -39.72 -42.82
CA ASP A 38 25.91 -39.37 -42.80
C ASP A 38 26.38 -38.09 -42.10
N GLY A 39 26.81 -38.30 -40.86
CA GLY A 39 28.21 -38.16 -40.43
C GLY A 39 29.02 -36.96 -40.94
N SER A 40 29.32 -36.05 -40.02
CA SER A 40 30.71 -35.62 -39.78
C SER A 40 30.82 -34.97 -38.41
N SER A 41 31.60 -35.61 -37.53
CA SER A 41 32.17 -34.99 -36.35
C SER A 41 33.15 -33.91 -36.79
N SER A 42 33.02 -32.68 -36.28
CA SER A 42 34.12 -31.71 -36.30
C SER A 42 33.93 -30.69 -35.18
N ASP A 43 34.97 -30.65 -34.34
CA ASP A 43 35.47 -29.53 -33.55
C ASP A 43 34.58 -28.82 -32.52
N ALA A 44 34.86 -29.17 -31.26
CA ALA A 44 34.90 -28.22 -30.16
C ALA A 44 35.95 -27.14 -30.46
N GLY A 45 35.51 -26.07 -31.13
CA GLY A 45 36.28 -24.84 -31.31
C GLY A 45 36.35 -24.04 -30.02
N VAL A 46 37.57 -23.93 -29.50
CA VAL A 46 38.02 -22.97 -28.50
C VAL A 46 37.65 -21.54 -28.93
N VAL A 47 37.02 -20.76 -28.05
CA VAL A 47 37.08 -19.29 -28.10
C VAL A 47 37.13 -18.71 -26.68
N GLU A 48 38.36 -18.36 -26.29
CA GLU A 48 38.77 -17.12 -25.62
C GLU A 48 37.77 -16.44 -24.67
N GLN A 49 37.93 -16.69 -23.36
CA GLN A 49 37.33 -15.88 -22.30
C GLN A 49 38.26 -14.71 -21.95
N ALA A 50 38.00 -13.54 -22.54
CA ALA A 50 38.68 -12.29 -22.18
C ALA A 50 38.12 -11.75 -20.85
N ALA A 51 38.80 -12.05 -19.74
CA ALA A 51 38.58 -11.43 -18.45
C ALA A 51 39.45 -10.15 -18.35
N ALA A 52 38.82 -8.97 -18.45
CA ALA A 52 39.45 -7.71 -18.13
C ALA A 52 39.19 -7.36 -16.65
N ALA A 53 40.21 -7.53 -15.82
CA ALA A 53 40.28 -6.97 -14.47
C ALA A 53 40.93 -5.58 -14.53
N PRO A 54 40.40 -4.57 -13.82
CA PRO A 54 41.21 -3.43 -13.43
C PRO A 54 41.71 -3.61 -11.99
N THR A 55 43.01 -3.89 -11.87
CA THR A 55 43.81 -3.67 -10.67
C THR A 55 44.22 -2.20 -10.65
N SER A 56 43.96 -1.48 -9.58
CA SER A 56 44.81 -0.34 -9.16
C SER A 56 44.65 -0.11 -7.67
N ALA A 57 45.74 -0.41 -6.98
CA ALA A 57 45.95 -0.20 -5.57
C ALA A 57 46.26 1.28 -5.28
N ALA A 58 46.03 1.60 -4.00
CA ALA A 58 46.35 2.79 -3.24
C ALA A 58 47.61 3.58 -3.65
N THR A 59 47.61 4.89 -3.38
CA THR A 59 48.38 5.47 -2.26
C THR A 59 48.21 7.00 -2.20
N SER A 60 47.98 7.48 -0.98
CA SER A 60 48.01 8.86 -0.52
C SER A 60 49.24 9.64 -0.97
N GLN A 61 49.07 10.93 -1.28
CA GLN A 61 50.08 11.94 -1.00
C GLN A 61 49.48 13.35 -0.99
N SER A 62 49.66 14.01 0.16
CA SER A 62 49.49 15.43 0.41
C SER A 62 50.46 16.25 -0.45
N PRO A 63 50.05 17.44 -0.92
CA PRO A 63 50.84 18.61 -0.54
C PRO A 63 49.97 19.80 -0.09
N SER A 64 50.38 20.41 1.01
CA SER A 64 50.03 21.77 1.38
C SER A 64 50.75 22.77 0.46
N PRO A 65 50.06 23.83 0.02
CA PRO A 65 50.72 25.12 -0.08
C PRO A 65 49.94 26.20 0.66
N THR A 66 50.64 26.85 1.58
CA THR A 66 50.39 28.21 2.05
C THR A 66 50.20 29.17 0.87
N GLY A 67 49.02 29.79 0.79
CA GLY A 67 48.72 30.87 -0.16
C GLY A 67 47.75 31.86 0.46
N LYS A 68 48.29 32.96 1.01
CA LYS A 68 47.52 34.15 1.37
C LYS A 68 46.93 34.76 0.09
N GLY A 69 45.61 34.73 -0.03
CA GLY A 69 44.89 35.40 -1.12
C GLY A 69 43.55 35.91 -0.61
N LYS A 70 43.46 37.21 -0.36
CA LYS A 70 42.18 37.92 -0.17
C LYS A 70 41.39 37.80 -1.47
N GLY A 71 40.27 37.08 -1.42
CA GLY A 71 39.30 37.04 -2.50
C GLY A 71 37.94 36.76 -1.90
N ASN A 72 37.05 37.75 -1.96
CA ASN A 72 35.65 37.62 -1.58
C ASN A 72 35.02 36.43 -2.32
N ARG A 73 34.82 35.32 -1.61
CA ARG A 73 33.97 34.23 -2.06
C ARG A 73 32.53 34.65 -1.78
N PRO A 74 31.67 34.88 -2.79
CA PRO A 74 30.25 34.95 -2.50
C PRO A 74 29.86 33.60 -1.90
N SER A 75 29.27 33.66 -0.70
CA SER A 75 28.63 32.52 -0.08
C SER A 75 27.65 31.95 -1.09
N ALA A 76 27.96 30.79 -1.67
CA ALA A 76 27.01 30.03 -2.44
C ALA A 76 25.96 29.54 -1.44
N THR A 77 24.91 30.34 -1.28
CA THR A 77 23.66 29.90 -0.68
C THR A 77 23.28 28.60 -1.37
N PRO A 78 22.98 27.51 -0.66
CA PRO A 78 22.40 26.35 -1.30
C PRO A 78 21.08 26.81 -1.90
N THR A 79 21.03 26.94 -3.23
CA THR A 79 19.76 27.07 -3.94
C THR A 79 19.03 25.77 -3.65
N THR A 80 18.05 25.83 -2.74
CA THR A 80 17.01 24.80 -2.66
C THR A 80 16.36 24.77 -4.03
N GLU A 81 16.76 23.79 -4.84
CA GLU A 81 16.12 23.50 -6.12
C GLU A 81 14.65 23.19 -5.81
N ALA A 82 13.75 24.00 -6.35
CA ALA A 82 12.33 23.75 -6.22
C ALA A 82 12.04 22.37 -6.83
N PRO A 83 11.21 21.52 -6.18
CA PRO A 83 10.89 20.22 -6.71
C PRO A 83 10.32 20.37 -8.13
N PRO A 84 10.70 19.47 -9.06
CA PRO A 84 10.25 19.57 -10.44
C PRO A 84 8.72 19.60 -10.50
N PRO A 85 8.13 20.41 -11.40
CA PRO A 85 6.68 20.51 -11.51
C PRO A 85 6.09 19.16 -11.91
N LEU A 86 5.00 18.75 -11.25
CA LEU A 86 4.24 17.57 -11.64
C LEU A 86 3.68 17.75 -13.05
N ALA A 87 3.69 16.68 -13.85
CA ALA A 87 3.17 16.72 -15.22
C ALA A 87 1.70 17.19 -15.26
N VAL A 88 1.25 17.78 -16.36
CA VAL A 88 -0.18 18.09 -16.55
C VAL A 88 -0.79 16.96 -17.39
N PRO A 89 -1.99 16.45 -17.06
CA PRO A 89 -2.59 15.38 -17.85
C PRO A 89 -3.04 15.87 -19.24
N ASP A 90 -2.68 15.12 -20.29
CA ASP A 90 -2.93 15.46 -21.70
C ASP A 90 -4.08 14.65 -22.33
N GLY A 91 -5.03 14.16 -21.52
CA GLY A 91 -6.19 13.39 -21.98
C GLY A 91 -6.56 12.22 -21.06
N PRO A 92 -7.44 11.31 -21.50
CA PRO A 92 -7.73 10.07 -20.78
C PRO A 92 -6.63 9.03 -20.95
N CYS A 93 -6.32 8.27 -19.91
CA CYS A 93 -5.42 7.13 -19.98
C CYS A 93 -6.01 6.03 -20.85
N VAL A 94 -5.16 5.32 -21.60
CA VAL A 94 -5.53 4.03 -22.19
C VAL A 94 -5.60 3.00 -21.06
N GLU A 95 -6.68 2.24 -20.97
CA GLU A 95 -6.92 1.33 -19.85
C GLU A 95 -5.82 0.26 -19.71
N SER A 96 -5.24 -0.21 -20.82
CA SER A 96 -4.15 -1.18 -20.82
C SER A 96 -2.82 -0.67 -20.26
N ASP A 97 -2.66 0.66 -20.21
CA ASP A 97 -1.40 1.30 -19.83
C ASP A 97 -1.40 1.71 -18.35
N VAL A 98 -2.55 1.57 -17.66
CA VAL A 98 -2.69 1.82 -16.23
C VAL A 98 -2.28 0.57 -15.45
N VAL A 99 -1.23 0.72 -14.65
CA VAL A 99 -0.77 -0.29 -13.70
C VAL A 99 -1.32 0.04 -12.33
N ILE A 100 -1.83 -0.97 -11.64
CA ILE A 100 -2.45 -0.82 -10.33
C ILE A 100 -1.72 -1.76 -9.39
N THR A 101 -0.97 -1.22 -8.43
CA THR A 101 -0.27 -2.00 -7.41
C THR A 101 -1.05 -1.92 -6.10
N PRO A 102 -1.67 -3.02 -5.63
CA PRO A 102 -2.40 -3.03 -4.38
C PRO A 102 -1.45 -3.16 -3.18
N SER A 103 -1.91 -2.68 -2.03
CA SER A 103 -1.36 -3.00 -0.72
C SER A 103 -2.46 -2.96 0.33
N ALA A 104 -2.38 -3.82 1.34
CA ALA A 104 -3.31 -3.81 2.47
C ALA A 104 -2.67 -3.06 3.64
N VAL A 105 -3.45 -2.22 4.33
CA VAL A 105 -3.03 -1.54 5.55
C VAL A 105 -3.93 -1.93 6.71
N ASP A 106 -3.33 -2.13 7.89
CA ASP A 106 -4.01 -2.55 9.13
C ASP A 106 -4.94 -3.75 8.91
N ALA A 107 -4.44 -4.75 8.18
CA ALA A 107 -5.19 -5.93 7.78
C ALA A 107 -5.43 -6.84 8.98
N VAL A 108 -6.55 -6.63 9.67
CA VAL A 108 -6.95 -7.41 10.85
C VAL A 108 -8.28 -8.11 10.55
N ALA A 109 -8.35 -9.40 10.84
CA ALA A 109 -9.57 -10.19 10.67
C ALA A 109 -10.74 -9.66 11.53
N GLY A 110 -11.96 -9.79 11.01
CA GLY A 110 -13.18 -9.42 11.72
C GLY A 110 -13.56 -7.93 11.67
N ARG A 111 -12.83 -7.10 10.93
CA ARG A 111 -13.13 -5.67 10.72
C ARG A 111 -12.82 -5.24 9.28
N ASP A 112 -13.23 -4.02 8.94
CA ASP A 112 -12.90 -3.42 7.65
C ASP A 112 -11.37 -3.28 7.47
N VAL A 113 -10.88 -3.78 6.33
CA VAL A 113 -9.50 -3.72 5.85
C VAL A 113 -9.44 -2.76 4.67
N VAL A 114 -8.50 -1.82 4.73
CA VAL A 114 -8.30 -0.85 3.64
C VAL A 114 -7.25 -1.39 2.68
N ILE A 115 -7.65 -1.57 1.43
CA ILE A 115 -6.77 -1.90 0.31
C ILE A 115 -6.45 -0.60 -0.43
N LEU A 116 -5.19 -0.19 -0.38
CA LEU A 116 -4.67 0.94 -1.14
C LEU A 116 -4.27 0.46 -2.53
N LEU A 117 -4.83 1.08 -3.55
CA LEU A 117 -4.50 0.83 -4.95
C LEU A 117 -3.63 1.99 -5.43
N ALA A 118 -2.35 1.75 -5.66
CA ALA A 118 -1.42 2.72 -6.22
C ALA A 118 -1.48 2.66 -7.75
N LEU A 119 -2.00 3.71 -8.39
CA LEU A 119 -2.17 3.77 -9.83
C LEU A 119 -1.01 4.53 -10.48
N THR A 120 -0.39 3.93 -11.49
CA THR A 120 0.61 4.54 -12.36
C THR A 120 0.29 4.29 -13.83
N THR A 121 0.87 5.09 -14.73
CA THR A 121 0.79 4.88 -16.19
C THR A 121 2.18 4.57 -16.74
N ILE A 122 2.26 3.65 -17.69
CA ILE A 122 3.53 3.20 -18.30
C ILE A 122 3.97 4.14 -19.43
N VAL A 123 3.01 4.68 -20.18
CA VAL A 123 3.28 5.36 -21.46
C VAL A 123 3.27 6.88 -21.30
N ASP A 124 2.22 7.42 -20.67
CA ASP A 124 2.03 8.86 -20.56
C ASP A 124 2.70 9.42 -19.30
N PRO A 125 3.24 10.65 -19.33
CA PRO A 125 3.71 11.32 -18.10
C PRO A 125 2.58 11.54 -17.09
N ALA A 126 1.40 11.89 -17.59
CA ALA A 126 0.17 12.01 -16.83
C ALA A 126 -1.07 11.91 -17.74
N CYS A 127 -2.13 11.32 -17.22
CA CYS A 127 -3.41 11.20 -17.90
C CYS A 127 -4.55 11.12 -16.87
N THR A 128 -5.78 11.29 -17.31
CA THR A 128 -6.98 11.17 -16.47
C THR A 128 -7.57 9.77 -16.58
N TRP A 129 -7.99 9.19 -15.46
CA TRP A 129 -8.63 7.88 -15.47
C TRP A 129 -9.82 7.86 -14.54
N ARG A 130 -10.89 7.20 -14.97
CA ARG A 130 -12.08 7.01 -14.14
C ARG A 130 -12.01 5.67 -13.45
N VAL A 131 -11.88 5.69 -12.14
CA VAL A 131 -12.02 4.49 -11.31
C VAL A 131 -13.50 4.15 -11.22
N SER A 132 -13.84 2.90 -11.54
CA SER A 132 -15.19 2.35 -11.44
C SER A 132 -15.15 0.83 -11.49
N SER A 133 -16.24 0.15 -11.15
CA SER A 133 -16.35 -1.32 -11.30
C SER A 133 -16.22 -1.82 -12.74
N GLY A 134 -16.38 -0.94 -13.74
CA GLY A 134 -16.18 -1.29 -15.15
C GLY A 134 -14.74 -1.12 -15.64
N SER A 135 -13.91 -0.36 -14.92
CA SER A 135 -12.53 -0.06 -15.31
C SER A 135 -11.49 -0.69 -14.39
N LEU A 136 -11.87 -1.03 -13.16
CA LEU A 136 -11.02 -1.65 -12.14
C LEU A 136 -11.58 -3.03 -11.75
N SER A 137 -10.72 -4.05 -11.79
CA SER A 137 -10.99 -5.36 -11.20
C SER A 137 -10.04 -5.63 -10.05
N VAL A 138 -10.58 -6.08 -8.91
CA VAL A 138 -9.82 -6.50 -7.73
C VAL A 138 -10.33 -7.86 -7.28
N LYS A 139 -9.41 -8.79 -6.99
CA LYS A 139 -9.70 -10.13 -6.46
C LYS A 139 -8.81 -10.41 -5.27
N LEU A 140 -9.35 -11.04 -4.24
CA LEU A 140 -8.61 -11.54 -3.09
C LEU A 140 -8.66 -13.07 -3.09
N THR A 141 -7.51 -13.71 -2.90
CA THR A 141 -7.39 -15.17 -2.81
C THR A 141 -6.56 -15.59 -1.61
N SER A 142 -6.76 -16.81 -1.14
CA SER A 142 -5.88 -17.48 -0.19
C SER A 142 -5.59 -18.89 -0.70
N GLY A 143 -4.34 -19.15 -1.11
CA GLY A 143 -4.02 -20.34 -1.90
C GLY A 143 -4.86 -20.42 -3.18
N ASP A 144 -5.57 -21.53 -3.37
CA ASP A 144 -6.47 -21.76 -4.50
C ASP A 144 -7.90 -21.23 -4.27
N ASP A 145 -8.18 -20.68 -3.09
CA ASP A 145 -9.52 -20.25 -2.69
C ASP A 145 -9.82 -18.80 -3.08
N ASP A 146 -10.96 -18.58 -3.75
CA ASP A 146 -11.47 -17.26 -4.09
C ASP A 146 -12.25 -16.69 -2.91
N ILE A 147 -11.68 -15.67 -2.27
CA ILE A 147 -12.21 -15.09 -1.04
C ILE A 147 -13.18 -13.98 -1.38
N TRP A 148 -12.74 -13.02 -2.20
CA TRP A 148 -13.54 -11.86 -2.54
C TRP A 148 -13.27 -11.34 -3.95
N SER A 149 -14.28 -10.79 -4.62
CA SER A 149 -14.14 -10.20 -5.95
C SER A 149 -14.97 -8.93 -6.11
N SER A 150 -14.38 -7.91 -6.73
CA SER A 150 -15.07 -6.67 -7.09
C SER A 150 -16.13 -6.88 -8.18
N GLN A 151 -16.08 -8.00 -8.92
CA GLN A 151 -17.12 -8.34 -9.90
C GLN A 151 -18.41 -8.81 -9.23
N GLN A 152 -18.28 -9.53 -8.12
CA GLN A 152 -19.39 -9.92 -7.25
C GLN A 152 -19.90 -8.72 -6.45
N CYS A 153 -18.98 -7.86 -5.98
CA CYS A 153 -19.28 -6.68 -5.17
C CYS A 153 -18.92 -5.35 -5.86
N PRO A 154 -19.61 -4.95 -6.95
CA PRO A 154 -19.23 -3.77 -7.73
C PRO A 154 -19.44 -2.45 -6.98
N SER A 155 -20.37 -2.39 -6.03
CA SER A 155 -20.64 -1.18 -5.24
C SER A 155 -19.53 -0.81 -4.25
N VAL A 156 -18.63 -1.75 -3.95
CA VAL A 156 -17.47 -1.51 -3.07
C VAL A 156 -16.38 -0.73 -3.81
N VAL A 157 -16.36 -0.79 -5.15
CA VAL A 157 -15.41 -0.04 -5.97
C VAL A 157 -15.81 1.44 -5.99
N PRO A 158 -14.94 2.36 -5.56
CA PRO A 158 -15.25 3.78 -5.58
C PRO A 158 -15.36 4.29 -7.01
N VAL A 159 -16.28 5.23 -7.22
CA VAL A 159 -16.48 5.89 -8.50
C VAL A 159 -15.89 7.30 -8.43
N LYS A 160 -14.73 7.52 -9.05
CA LYS A 160 -14.04 8.82 -9.03
C LYS A 160 -13.09 9.00 -10.21
N ASP A 161 -12.89 10.25 -10.61
CA ASP A 161 -11.92 10.62 -11.62
C ASP A 161 -10.59 11.00 -10.93
N VAL A 162 -9.49 10.43 -11.40
CA VAL A 162 -8.15 10.62 -10.85
C VAL A 162 -7.17 11.00 -11.95
N ILE A 163 -6.09 11.67 -11.56
CA ILE A 163 -4.96 11.94 -12.44
C ILE A 163 -3.92 10.87 -12.16
N VAL A 164 -3.66 10.00 -13.13
CA VAL A 164 -2.64 8.96 -13.02
C VAL A 164 -1.34 9.52 -13.60
N ARG A 165 -0.22 9.31 -12.89
CA ARG A 165 1.11 9.79 -13.30
C ARG A 165 2.07 8.61 -13.36
N SER A 166 3.09 8.72 -14.20
CA SER A 166 4.14 7.70 -14.27
C SER A 166 5.17 7.86 -13.13
N ALA A 167 5.47 9.10 -12.74
CA ALA A 167 6.49 9.41 -11.75
C ALA A 167 6.02 9.31 -10.29
N GLU A 168 4.72 9.51 -10.03
CA GLU A 168 4.15 9.50 -8.68
C GLU A 168 2.81 8.74 -8.67
N PRO A 169 2.67 7.68 -7.87
CA PRO A 169 1.44 6.92 -7.83
C PRO A 169 0.30 7.73 -7.23
N THR A 170 -0.88 7.60 -7.82
CA THR A 170 -2.10 8.13 -7.23
C THR A 170 -2.85 7.03 -6.48
N THR A 171 -3.11 7.25 -5.20
CA THR A 171 -3.69 6.22 -4.33
C THR A 171 -5.20 6.27 -4.31
N VAL A 172 -5.82 5.09 -4.42
CA VAL A 172 -7.26 4.90 -4.28
C VAL A 172 -7.53 3.85 -3.21
N ALA A 173 -8.29 4.21 -2.18
CA ALA A 173 -8.71 3.27 -1.15
C ALA A 173 -9.94 2.48 -1.60
N LEU A 174 -9.89 1.17 -1.43
CA LEU A 174 -11.01 0.23 -1.49
C LEU A 174 -11.15 -0.40 -0.10
N VAL A 175 -12.37 -0.42 0.44
CA VAL A 175 -12.62 -0.97 1.77
C VAL A 175 -13.23 -2.36 1.64
N TRP A 176 -12.50 -3.37 2.08
CA TRP A 176 -12.98 -4.74 2.14
C TRP A 176 -13.42 -5.05 3.58
N ASN A 177 -14.62 -5.59 3.75
CA ASN A 177 -15.19 -5.85 5.07
C ASN A 177 -14.67 -7.14 5.76
N ALA A 178 -13.52 -7.67 5.32
CA ALA A 178 -12.96 -8.95 5.76
C ALA A 178 -13.91 -10.15 5.63
N LYS A 179 -14.89 -10.09 4.73
CA LYS A 179 -15.81 -11.20 4.44
C LYS A 179 -15.66 -11.72 3.03
N ARG A 180 -16.09 -12.96 2.83
CA ARG A 180 -16.18 -13.54 1.49
C ARG A 180 -17.23 -12.81 0.65
N SER A 181 -17.10 -12.80 -0.67
CA SER A 181 -18.20 -12.37 -1.55
C SER A 181 -18.96 -13.54 -2.15
N ASP A 182 -20.19 -13.29 -2.53
CA ASP A 182 -21.07 -14.19 -3.26
C ASP A 182 -21.72 -13.44 -4.43
N GLU A 183 -22.56 -14.11 -5.20
CA GLU A 183 -23.22 -13.56 -6.41
C GLU A 183 -24.10 -12.34 -6.11
N ASP A 184 -24.66 -12.26 -4.89
CA ASP A 184 -25.55 -11.20 -4.44
C ASP A 184 -24.81 -10.07 -3.68
N CYS A 185 -23.49 -10.18 -3.52
CA CYS A 185 -22.70 -9.37 -2.60
C CYS A 185 -23.33 -9.27 -1.20
N SER A 186 -23.78 -10.41 -0.67
CA SER A 186 -24.49 -10.46 0.61
C SER A 186 -23.55 -10.13 1.78
N ARG A 187 -24.12 -9.59 2.85
CA ARG A 187 -23.38 -9.31 4.09
C ARG A 187 -23.32 -10.50 5.05
N LEU A 188 -24.02 -11.58 4.72
CA LEU A 188 -24.18 -12.77 5.56
C LEU A 188 -23.20 -13.88 5.22
N THR A 189 -22.22 -13.60 4.37
CA THR A 189 -21.10 -14.48 4.08
C THR A 189 -20.20 -14.68 5.29
N GLU A 190 -19.44 -15.79 5.22
CA GLU A 190 -18.44 -16.16 6.19
C GLU A 190 -17.31 -15.12 6.24
N TRP A 191 -16.68 -15.03 7.41
CA TRP A 191 -15.50 -14.21 7.61
C TRP A 191 -14.29 -14.85 6.93
N ALA A 192 -13.38 -14.01 6.45
CA ALA A 192 -12.06 -14.45 6.04
C ALA A 192 -11.26 -14.90 7.27
N GLU A 193 -10.61 -16.06 7.18
CA GLU A 193 -9.76 -16.59 8.25
C GLU A 193 -8.44 -15.83 8.35
N ILE A 194 -7.76 -15.87 9.48
CA ILE A 194 -6.40 -15.32 9.57
C ILE A 194 -5.44 -16.10 8.67
N GLY A 195 -4.43 -15.43 8.12
CA GLY A 195 -3.45 -16.10 7.25
C GLY A 195 -2.96 -15.23 6.11
N ASP A 196 -2.33 -15.86 5.11
CA ASP A 196 -1.75 -15.18 3.96
C ASP A 196 -2.76 -15.10 2.81
N TYR A 197 -2.83 -13.90 2.22
CA TYR A 197 -3.74 -13.54 1.16
C TYR A 197 -3.00 -12.87 0.02
N HIS A 198 -3.54 -12.97 -1.18
CA HIS A 198 -3.09 -12.27 -2.37
C HIS A 198 -4.16 -11.28 -2.80
N VAL A 199 -3.78 -10.02 -3.02
CA VAL A 199 -4.61 -9.03 -3.70
C VAL A 199 -4.14 -8.91 -5.13
N ILE A 200 -5.04 -9.23 -6.06
CA ILE A 200 -4.81 -9.14 -7.49
C ILE A 200 -5.63 -7.97 -8.01
N ALA A 201 -4.96 -6.97 -8.60
CA ALA A 201 -5.62 -5.79 -9.13
C ALA A 201 -5.20 -5.50 -10.58
N ALA A 202 -6.16 -5.10 -11.40
CA ALA A 202 -5.91 -4.75 -12.80
C ALA A 202 -6.87 -3.65 -13.26
N ALA A 203 -6.36 -2.75 -14.11
CA ALA A 203 -7.19 -1.96 -14.99
C ALA A 203 -7.76 -2.86 -16.10
N LEU A 204 -8.88 -2.48 -16.70
CA LEU A 204 -9.48 -3.25 -17.80
C LEU A 204 -8.50 -3.38 -18.97
N GLY A 205 -8.11 -4.61 -19.31
CA GLY A 205 -7.13 -4.88 -20.35
C GLY A 205 -5.67 -4.53 -19.99
N GLY A 206 -5.42 -4.06 -18.78
CA GLY A 206 -4.08 -3.87 -18.21
C GLY A 206 -3.50 -5.17 -17.65
N GLU A 207 -2.20 -5.15 -17.36
CA GLU A 207 -1.51 -6.28 -16.73
C GLU A 207 -1.89 -6.36 -15.25
N PRO A 208 -2.34 -7.52 -14.74
CA PRO A 208 -2.64 -7.68 -13.33
C PRO A 208 -1.35 -7.65 -12.51
N THR A 209 -1.40 -6.96 -11.37
CA THR A 209 -0.39 -7.13 -10.32
C THR A 209 -0.95 -8.01 -9.23
N ASP A 210 -0.07 -8.73 -8.55
CA ASP A 210 -0.39 -9.64 -7.46
C ASP A 210 0.56 -9.34 -6.30
N VAL A 211 -0.01 -9.00 -5.13
CA VAL A 211 0.73 -8.67 -3.92
C VAL A 211 0.18 -9.47 -2.74
N GLN A 212 1.07 -10.12 -2.02
CA GLN A 212 0.74 -10.83 -0.79
C GLN A 212 0.64 -9.87 0.41
N PHE A 213 -0.30 -10.15 1.31
CA PHE A 213 -0.36 -9.59 2.66
C PHE A 213 -0.85 -10.64 3.65
N THR A 214 -0.58 -10.43 4.94
CA THR A 214 -1.09 -11.29 6.01
C THR A 214 -2.27 -10.62 6.69
N LEU A 215 -3.39 -11.35 6.86
CA LEU A 215 -4.53 -10.94 7.65
C LEU A 215 -4.31 -11.40 9.10
N GLU A 216 -4.05 -10.44 9.97
CA GLU A 216 -3.67 -10.69 11.36
C GLU A 216 -4.86 -10.98 12.26
N ALA A 217 -4.60 -11.69 13.36
CA ALA A 217 -5.59 -11.87 14.42
C ALA A 217 -5.82 -10.55 15.17
N PRO A 218 -7.06 -10.24 15.58
CA PRO A 218 -7.33 -9.09 16.43
C PRO A 218 -6.62 -9.27 17.78
N VAL A 219 -5.90 -8.23 18.22
CA VAL A 219 -5.29 -8.19 19.56
C VAL A 219 -6.41 -7.95 20.57
N ALA A 220 -6.53 -8.83 21.56
CA ALA A 220 -7.48 -8.64 22.65
C ALA A 220 -7.06 -7.44 23.52
N ASP A 221 -8.01 -6.55 23.82
CA ASP A 221 -7.78 -5.48 24.79
C ASP A 221 -7.51 -6.09 26.17
N VAL A 222 -6.34 -5.79 26.74
CA VAL A 222 -6.00 -6.23 28.10
C VAL A 222 -6.79 -5.38 29.09
N ILE A 223 -7.81 -5.98 29.71
CA ILE A 223 -8.53 -5.36 30.84
C ILE A 223 -7.56 -5.31 32.02
N THR A 224 -6.96 -4.16 32.25
CA THR A 224 -6.17 -3.93 33.46
C THR A 224 -7.14 -3.70 34.61
N GLU A 225 -7.39 -4.71 35.44
CA GLU A 225 -8.05 -4.49 36.72
C GLU A 225 -7.20 -3.55 37.56
N THR A 226 -7.71 -2.34 37.84
CA THR A 226 -7.07 -1.42 38.79
C THR A 226 -7.25 -2.00 40.20
N ALA A 227 -6.18 -2.57 40.76
CA ALA A 227 -6.18 -3.05 42.14
C ALA A 227 -6.57 -1.89 43.09
N THR A 228 -7.68 -2.05 43.80
CA THR A 228 -8.11 -1.10 44.82
C THR A 228 -7.21 -1.25 46.05
N PRO A 229 -6.52 -0.19 46.52
CA PRO A 229 -5.67 -0.29 47.69
C PRO A 229 -6.51 -0.48 48.96
N THR A 230 -6.40 -1.64 49.59
CA THR A 230 -6.96 -1.91 50.92
C THR A 230 -6.16 -1.12 51.96
N GLN A 231 -6.70 0.01 52.43
CA GLN A 231 -6.19 0.66 53.65
C GLN A 231 -6.53 -0.24 54.85
N GLN A 232 -5.52 -0.90 55.41
CA GLN A 232 -5.62 -1.51 56.74
C GLN A 232 -5.74 -0.39 57.78
N ALA A 233 -6.89 -0.32 58.46
CA ALA A 233 -7.05 0.51 59.64
C ALA A 233 -6.16 -0.01 60.78
N SER A 234 -5.19 0.80 61.22
CA SER A 234 -4.48 0.60 62.49
C SER A 234 -5.44 0.80 63.67
N PRO A 235 -5.36 0.00 64.74
CA PRO A 235 -6.29 0.09 65.87
C PRO A 235 -6.08 1.39 66.65
N SER A 236 -7.17 2.12 66.89
CA SER A 236 -7.22 3.32 67.72
C SER A 236 -6.80 3.01 69.16
N GLY A 237 -5.80 3.74 69.65
CA GLY A 237 -5.43 3.78 71.06
C GLY A 237 -6.48 4.53 71.89
N SER A 238 -6.92 3.90 72.96
CA SER A 238 -7.67 4.54 74.05
C SER A 238 -6.75 5.47 74.84
N GLY A 239 -7.16 6.73 75.00
CA GLY A 239 -6.52 7.65 75.95
C GLY A 239 -7.08 9.07 75.85
N SER A 240 -7.78 9.51 76.89
CA SER A 240 -8.18 10.88 77.14
C SER A 240 -8.10 11.12 78.66
N PRO A 241 -8.03 12.35 79.20
CA PRO A 241 -7.42 13.60 78.72
C PRO A 241 -6.50 14.24 79.79
N SER A 242 -5.70 15.27 79.46
CA SER A 242 -5.39 16.41 80.37
C SER A 242 -4.44 17.45 79.75
N GLY A 243 -4.75 18.73 79.96
CA GLY A 243 -3.71 19.75 80.26
C GLY A 243 -3.34 20.79 79.19
N GLN A 244 -4.17 21.84 79.05
CA GLN A 244 -3.83 23.28 79.13
C GLN A 244 -2.48 23.82 78.57
N GLY A 245 -2.54 24.80 77.66
CA GLY A 245 -1.39 25.69 77.37
C GLY A 245 -1.51 26.57 76.12
N SER A 246 -1.79 27.85 76.33
CA SER A 246 -1.92 29.01 75.44
C SER A 246 -0.90 29.18 74.29
N GLY A 247 -1.32 29.80 73.18
CA GLY A 247 -0.41 30.39 72.20
C GLY A 247 -1.09 30.96 70.95
N SER A 248 -1.00 32.28 70.79
CA SER A 248 -1.73 33.17 69.86
C SER A 248 -1.13 33.28 68.44
N GLY A 249 -1.99 33.65 67.48
CA GLY A 249 -1.65 34.35 66.21
C GLY A 249 -1.51 33.43 64.98
N SER A 250 -1.89 33.79 63.75
CA SER A 250 -2.43 35.03 63.20
C SER A 250 -3.01 34.76 61.79
N VAL A 251 -4.25 35.19 61.57
CA VAL A 251 -4.82 35.92 60.41
C VAL A 251 -4.28 35.69 58.98
N GLY A 252 -5.25 35.37 58.10
CA GLY A 252 -5.39 35.92 56.72
C GLY A 252 -4.99 34.96 55.60
N GLY A 253 -5.74 34.74 54.51
CA GLY A 253 -7.01 35.25 53.98
C GLY A 253 -7.45 34.31 52.84
N SER A 254 -8.73 33.99 52.71
CA SER A 254 -9.71 34.66 51.81
C SER A 254 -9.47 34.43 50.31
N GLY A 255 -10.45 33.76 49.68
CA GLY A 255 -10.64 33.63 48.23
C GLY A 255 -11.20 32.24 47.87
N ALA A 256 -12.47 31.91 48.15
CA ALA A 256 -13.73 32.39 47.59
C ALA A 256 -13.93 32.09 46.08
N GLY A 257 -14.98 31.30 45.79
CA GLY A 257 -15.61 31.11 44.47
C GLY A 257 -15.57 29.64 44.03
N GLY A 258 -16.64 28.84 44.04
CA GLY A 258 -18.07 29.12 44.16
C GLY A 258 -18.82 28.57 42.95
N SER A 259 -19.71 27.60 43.20
CA SER A 259 -20.93 27.23 42.44
C SER A 259 -20.74 26.75 41.00
N GLY A 260 -21.03 25.50 40.69
CA GLY A 260 -22.38 24.95 40.50
C GLY A 260 -22.31 24.13 39.19
N GLY A 261 -23.02 23.04 38.94
CA GLY A 261 -24.27 22.51 39.44
C GLY A 261 -24.97 21.89 38.22
N GLN A 262 -25.50 20.66 38.38
CA GLN A 262 -26.46 19.97 37.49
C GLN A 262 -25.85 19.37 36.20
N GLY A 263 -25.97 18.07 35.90
CA GLY A 263 -26.95 17.07 36.30
C GLY A 263 -28.05 16.98 35.24
N SER A 264 -28.00 15.98 34.37
CA SER A 264 -29.14 15.55 33.54
C SER A 264 -28.93 14.12 33.03
N GLN A 265 -29.68 13.18 33.61
CA GLN A 265 -29.98 11.86 33.04
C GLN A 265 -31.07 11.99 31.95
N PRO A 266 -31.19 11.00 31.04
CA PRO A 266 -32.22 11.00 30.01
C PRO A 266 -33.47 10.17 30.39
N SER A 267 -34.62 10.62 29.89
CA SER A 267 -35.86 9.88 29.64
C SER A 267 -36.40 10.51 28.35
N GLY A 268 -36.83 9.83 27.30
CA GLY A 268 -37.50 8.55 27.18
C GLY A 268 -38.75 8.78 26.31
N ALA A 269 -39.04 7.82 25.43
CA ALA A 269 -40.33 7.54 24.79
C ALA A 269 -40.79 8.26 23.48
N VAL A 270 -40.83 7.45 22.42
CA VAL A 270 -41.94 7.06 21.50
C VAL A 270 -42.96 8.11 21.03
N GLU A 271 -43.19 8.18 19.69
CA GLU A 271 -44.55 8.16 19.09
C GLU A 271 -44.54 7.76 17.58
N PRO A 272 -45.59 7.09 17.06
CA PRO A 272 -45.75 6.70 15.64
C PRO A 272 -46.90 7.44 14.89
N ASN A 273 -46.98 7.19 13.57
CA ASN A 273 -47.97 7.60 12.53
C ASN A 273 -47.71 8.96 11.84
N GLY A 274 -47.92 9.15 10.53
CA GLY A 274 -48.43 8.29 9.46
C GLY A 274 -48.78 9.15 8.23
N ARG A 275 -48.71 8.56 7.02
CA ARG A 275 -49.65 8.67 5.90
C ARG A 275 -49.15 7.87 4.72
#